data_AF-A0A397EEE5-F1
#
_entry.id   AF-A0A397EEE5-F1
#
_cell.length_a   1.000
_cell.length_b   1.000
_cell.length_c   1.000
_cell.angle_alpha   90.00
_cell.angle_beta   90.00
_cell.angle_gamma   90.00
#
_symmetry.space_group_name_H-M   'P 1'
#
loop_
_entity.id
_entity.type
_entity.pdbx_description
1 polymer ?
#
loop_
_entity_poly.entity_id
_entity_poly.type
_entity_poly.pdbx_seq_one_letter_code
_entity_poly.pdbx_strand_id
1 'polypeptide(L)'
;MADNTVRQAKTRWARLRSAIRKHVENSTTDPHSPSAMSMFSFYPVASTLLSDRPPFHRDYEWRRYPLPRPPHHLSLHARKEQCTISVHELAVQSVDNTGNIRTWPCEDLLWRVLIDKFPDTAPPRRVLELGAGMCGVAGLALACQLPATSISHVVVTDGNASCVENLRLNVDANIAQGHLRAHSVTAELLAWSRAMLPVAADPFDVVIASD
;
A
#
# COMPACT_ATOMS: atom_id res chain seq x y z
N MET A 1 14.22 32.24 -14.38
CA MET A 1 14.24 30.77 -14.46
C MET A 1 13.02 30.11 -13.82
N ALA A 2 12.58 30.51 -12.62
CA ALA A 2 11.40 29.94 -11.95
C ALA A 2 10.07 30.03 -12.74
N ASP A 3 9.88 31.12 -13.51
CA ASP A 3 8.63 31.36 -14.26
C ASP A 3 8.42 30.39 -15.44
N ASN A 4 9.51 29.90 -16.03
CA ASN A 4 9.45 28.92 -17.12
C ASN A 4 9.07 27.52 -16.62
N THR A 5 9.57 27.15 -15.44
CA THR A 5 9.25 25.87 -14.77
C THR A 5 7.78 25.83 -14.33
N VAL A 6 7.24 26.96 -13.85
CA VAL A 6 5.82 27.09 -13.48
C VAL A 6 4.91 27.02 -14.71
N ARG A 7 5.26 27.65 -15.83
CA ARG A 7 4.54 27.49 -17.10
C ARG A 7 4.56 26.05 -17.61
N GLN A 8 5.71 25.40 -17.59
CA GLN A 8 5.83 24.00 -18.00
C GLN A 8 5.03 23.05 -17.09
N ALA A 9 4.99 23.31 -15.78
CA ALA A 9 4.13 22.57 -14.86
C ALA A 9 2.64 22.77 -15.21
N LYS A 10 2.19 24.02 -15.41
CA LYS A 10 0.79 24.31 -15.80
C LYS A 10 0.39 23.62 -17.10
N THR A 11 1.25 23.60 -18.11
CA THR A 11 0.98 22.91 -19.38
C THR A 11 0.88 21.39 -19.19
N ARG A 12 1.74 20.79 -18.36
CA ARG A 12 1.66 19.36 -18.03
C ARG A 12 0.36 19.02 -17.27
N TRP A 13 -0.02 19.83 -16.29
CA TRP A 13 -1.27 19.67 -15.54
C TRP A 13 -2.52 19.85 -16.43
N ALA A 14 -2.50 20.78 -17.39
CA ALA A 14 -3.59 20.95 -18.34
C ALA A 14 -3.77 19.73 -19.26
N ARG A 15 -2.66 19.14 -19.72
CA ARG A 15 -2.68 17.90 -20.52
C ARG A 15 -3.22 16.73 -19.72
N LEU A 16 -2.74 16.55 -18.49
CA LEU A 16 -3.23 15.53 -17.58
C LEU A 16 -4.74 15.71 -17.33
N ARG A 17 -5.19 16.92 -16.98
CA ARG A 17 -6.62 17.24 -16.78
C ARG A 17 -7.46 16.91 -18.01
N SER A 18 -6.98 17.20 -19.22
CA SER A 18 -7.70 16.87 -20.45
C SER A 18 -7.78 15.36 -20.69
N ALA A 19 -6.72 14.60 -20.39
CA ALA A 19 -6.73 13.15 -20.50
C ALA A 19 -7.69 12.51 -19.48
N ILE A 20 -7.70 13.03 -18.25
CA ILE A 20 -8.61 12.62 -17.19
C ILE A 20 -10.07 12.83 -17.59
N ARG A 21 -10.41 14.03 -18.07
CA ARG A 21 -11.78 14.33 -18.49
C ARG A 21 -12.28 13.40 -19.59
N LYS A 22 -11.44 13.15 -20.60
CA LYS A 22 -11.77 12.21 -21.69
C LYS A 22 -11.95 10.78 -21.18
N HIS A 23 -11.12 10.33 -20.23
CA HIS A 23 -11.26 9.01 -19.63
C HIS A 23 -12.58 8.90 -18.86
N VAL A 24 -12.91 9.89 -18.01
CA VAL A 24 -14.16 9.93 -17.24
C VAL A 24 -15.40 9.96 -18.14
N GLU A 25 -15.38 10.78 -19.20
CA GLU A 25 -16.47 10.88 -20.18
C GLU A 25 -16.69 9.55 -20.94
N ASN A 26 -15.63 8.78 -21.18
CA ASN A 26 -15.72 7.45 -21.83
C ASN A 26 -16.14 6.34 -20.85
N SER A 27 -15.83 6.47 -19.56
CA SER A 27 -16.18 5.48 -18.53
C SER A 27 -17.65 5.51 -18.11
N THR A 28 -18.41 6.57 -18.45
CA THR A 28 -19.83 6.70 -18.07
C THR A 28 -20.80 5.84 -18.91
N THR A 29 -20.34 5.21 -20.00
CA THR A 29 -21.21 4.46 -20.92
C THR A 29 -21.10 2.94 -20.82
N ASP A 30 -20.14 2.41 -20.06
CA ASP A 30 -19.89 0.96 -19.96
C ASP A 30 -19.84 0.52 -18.48
N PRO A 31 -20.73 -0.39 -18.02
CA PRO A 31 -20.76 -0.88 -16.64
C PRO A 31 -19.51 -1.67 -16.22
N HIS A 32 -18.63 -2.03 -17.15
CA HIS A 32 -17.30 -2.59 -16.86
C HIS A 32 -16.17 -1.56 -16.92
N SER A 33 -16.51 -0.26 -16.98
CA SER A 33 -15.49 0.77 -17.08
C SER A 33 -14.58 0.78 -15.86
N PRO A 34 -13.26 0.88 -16.07
CA PRO A 34 -12.32 0.97 -14.99
C PRO A 34 -12.64 2.20 -14.13
N SER A 35 -12.58 2.05 -12.80
CA SER A 35 -12.89 3.13 -11.87
C SER A 35 -12.09 4.39 -12.21
N ALA A 36 -12.59 5.59 -11.89
CA ALA A 36 -11.87 6.85 -12.14
C ALA A 36 -10.42 6.83 -11.62
N MET A 37 -10.12 6.02 -10.59
CA MET A 37 -8.79 5.81 -10.02
C MET A 37 -7.83 5.01 -10.89
N SER A 38 -8.33 4.23 -11.85
CA SER A 38 -7.52 3.52 -12.85
C SER A 38 -6.71 4.47 -13.74
N MET A 39 -7.08 5.75 -13.80
CA MET A 39 -6.30 6.78 -14.49
C MET A 39 -4.93 7.03 -13.84
N PHE A 40 -4.77 6.68 -12.56
CA PHE A 40 -3.52 6.75 -11.80
C PHE A 40 -2.76 5.42 -11.79
N SER A 41 -3.27 4.38 -12.45
CA SER A 41 -2.56 3.12 -12.66
C SER A 41 -1.53 3.30 -13.78
N PHE A 42 -0.49 4.09 -13.51
CA PHE A 42 0.64 4.29 -14.43
C PHE A 42 1.35 2.97 -14.78
N TYR A 43 1.22 1.98 -13.90
CA TYR A 43 1.59 0.59 -14.12
C TYR A 43 0.45 -0.29 -13.55
N PRO A 44 -0.43 -0.87 -14.37
CA PRO A 44 -1.43 -1.80 -13.86
C PRO A 44 -0.70 -3.04 -13.34
N VAL A 45 -0.61 -3.18 -12.01
CA VAL A 45 -0.12 -4.41 -11.40
C VAL A 45 -1.27 -5.41 -11.36
N ALA A 46 -1.29 -6.30 -12.35
CA ALA A 46 -2.26 -7.38 -12.39
C ALA A 46 -1.98 -8.37 -11.27
N SER A 47 -2.78 -8.33 -10.20
CA SER A 47 -2.80 -9.35 -9.17
C SER A 47 -3.66 -10.55 -9.59
N THR A 48 -3.24 -11.77 -9.27
CA THR A 48 -3.99 -12.99 -9.58
C THR A 48 -4.82 -13.44 -8.38
N LEU A 49 -6.09 -13.78 -8.59
CA LEU A 49 -6.94 -14.36 -7.53
C LEU A 49 -6.40 -15.75 -7.11
N LEU A 50 -6.32 -15.99 -5.80
CA LEU A 50 -5.98 -17.28 -5.21
C LEU A 50 -7.25 -17.99 -4.72
N SER A 51 -7.98 -18.59 -5.66
CA SER A 51 -9.31 -19.19 -5.43
C SER A 51 -9.29 -20.43 -4.52
N ASP A 52 -8.12 -21.05 -4.36
CA ASP A 52 -7.88 -22.21 -3.51
C ASP A 52 -7.79 -21.85 -2.02
N ARG A 53 -7.70 -20.56 -1.69
CA ARG A 53 -7.56 -20.08 -0.32
C ARG A 53 -8.83 -19.39 0.18
N PRO A 54 -9.50 -19.92 1.21
CA PRO A 54 -10.66 -19.26 1.79
C PRO A 54 -10.24 -17.93 2.44
N PRO A 55 -11.03 -16.86 2.26
CA PRO A 55 -10.76 -15.59 2.94
C PRO A 55 -11.16 -15.66 4.41
N PHE A 56 -10.52 -14.85 5.24
CA PHE A 56 -10.87 -14.70 6.66
C PHE A 56 -12.18 -13.91 6.84
N HIS A 57 -12.48 -13.01 5.89
CA HIS A 57 -13.71 -12.22 5.87
C HIS A 57 -14.46 -12.40 4.54
N ARG A 58 -15.80 -12.42 4.59
CA ARG A 58 -16.67 -12.66 3.42
C ARG A 58 -16.40 -11.74 2.24
N ASP A 59 -16.14 -10.47 2.54
CA ASP A 59 -15.94 -9.41 1.54
C ASP A 59 -14.48 -9.30 1.07
N TYR A 60 -13.63 -10.24 1.46
CA TYR A 60 -12.22 -10.29 1.10
C TYR A 60 -11.91 -11.51 0.24
N GLU A 61 -10.77 -11.46 -0.42
CA GLU A 61 -10.20 -12.51 -1.23
C GLU A 61 -8.67 -12.48 -1.14
N TRP A 62 -8.04 -13.63 -1.34
CA TRP A 62 -6.58 -13.69 -1.43
C TRP A 62 -6.14 -13.41 -2.87
N ARG A 63 -5.18 -12.50 -3.02
CA ARG A 63 -4.58 -12.17 -4.31
C ARG A 63 -3.07 -12.31 -4.24
N ARG A 64 -2.49 -12.90 -5.28
CA ARG A 64 -1.06 -12.91 -5.53
C ARG A 64 -0.66 -11.61 -6.20
N TYR A 65 0.21 -10.87 -5.53
CA TYR A 65 0.80 -9.64 -5.99
C TYR A 65 2.21 -9.90 -6.55
N PRO A 66 2.47 -9.66 -7.85
CA PRO A 66 3.77 -9.93 -8.43
C PRO A 66 4.81 -8.90 -7.99
N LEU A 67 6.01 -9.38 -7.64
CA LEU A 67 7.19 -8.54 -7.41
C LEU A 67 8.25 -8.80 -8.52
N PRO A 68 9.09 -7.81 -8.86
CA PRO A 68 9.93 -7.86 -10.05
C PRO A 68 11.14 -8.79 -9.93
N ARG A 69 11.59 -9.15 -8.72
CA ARG A 69 12.65 -10.15 -8.51
C ARG A 69 12.01 -11.51 -8.23
N PRO A 70 11.94 -12.45 -9.20
CA PRO A 70 11.46 -13.80 -8.94
C PRO A 70 12.38 -14.52 -7.94
N PRO A 71 11.86 -15.49 -7.15
CA PRO A 71 10.48 -16.01 -7.13
C PRO A 71 9.52 -15.21 -6.22
N HIS A 72 9.92 -14.04 -5.73
CA HIS A 72 9.19 -13.29 -4.72
C HIS A 72 7.84 -12.76 -5.24
N HIS A 73 6.80 -12.94 -4.43
CA HIS A 73 5.48 -12.34 -4.60
C HIS A 73 4.89 -12.10 -3.21
N LEU A 74 3.84 -11.27 -3.13
CA LEU A 74 3.05 -11.15 -1.91
C LEU A 74 1.73 -11.91 -2.06
N SER A 75 1.32 -12.61 -1.02
CA SER A 75 -0.07 -13.02 -0.83
C SER A 75 -0.77 -11.96 0.01
N LEU A 76 -1.75 -11.28 -0.58
CA LEU A 76 -2.50 -10.20 0.06
C LEU A 76 -3.96 -10.61 0.21
N HIS A 77 -4.47 -10.56 1.44
CA HIS A 77 -5.90 -10.60 1.73
C HIS A 77 -6.46 -9.21 1.47
N ALA A 78 -7.07 -9.04 0.31
CA ALA A 78 -7.58 -7.76 -0.16
C ALA A 78 -9.10 -7.79 -0.21
N ARG A 79 -9.73 -6.64 -0.03
CA ARG A 79 -11.18 -6.52 -0.22
C ARG A 79 -11.54 -6.76 -1.69
N LYS A 80 -12.66 -7.44 -1.92
CA LYS A 80 -13.25 -7.64 -3.25
C LYS A 80 -13.62 -6.30 -3.87
N GLU A 81 -13.44 -6.19 -5.18
CA GLU A 81 -13.84 -4.98 -5.92
C GLU A 81 -15.33 -4.66 -5.77
N GLN A 82 -16.15 -5.71 -5.69
CA GLN A 82 -17.57 -5.62 -5.38
C GLN A 82 -17.81 -6.21 -3.98
N CYS A 83 -18.02 -5.34 -3.00
CA CYS A 83 -18.28 -5.72 -1.62
C CYS A 83 -19.31 -4.78 -0.99
N THR A 84 -19.92 -5.23 0.11
CA THR A 84 -20.77 -4.36 0.92
C THR A 84 -19.96 -3.80 2.08
N ILE A 85 -19.99 -2.49 2.27
CA ILE A 85 -19.31 -1.82 3.38
C ILE A 85 -20.38 -1.24 4.29
N SER A 86 -20.34 -1.59 5.57
CA SER A 86 -21.30 -1.07 6.53
C SER A 86 -20.97 0.39 6.88
N VAL A 87 -21.99 1.20 7.19
CA VAL A 87 -21.75 2.57 7.67
C VAL A 87 -20.93 2.58 8.96
N HIS A 88 -21.11 1.58 9.83
CA HIS A 88 -20.33 1.44 11.06
C HIS A 88 -18.82 1.28 10.77
N GLU A 89 -18.47 0.52 9.73
CA GLU A 89 -17.09 0.31 9.31
C GLU A 89 -16.43 1.59 8.77
N LEU A 90 -17.22 2.51 8.21
CA LEU A 90 -16.76 3.83 7.77
C LEU A 90 -16.78 4.87 8.90
N ALA A 91 -17.52 4.62 9.98
CA ALA A 91 -17.70 5.58 11.07
C ALA A 91 -16.58 5.48 12.13
N VAL A 92 -15.36 5.12 11.75
CA VAL A 92 -14.19 5.16 12.63
C VAL A 92 -13.75 6.61 12.80
N GLN A 93 -13.93 7.16 14.00
CA GLN A 93 -13.58 8.56 14.25
C GLN A 93 -12.08 8.78 14.12
N SER A 94 -11.70 9.89 13.47
CA SER A 94 -10.31 10.35 13.34
C SER A 94 -9.37 9.40 12.57
N VAL A 95 -9.93 8.49 11.77
CA VAL A 95 -9.17 7.61 10.87
C VAL A 95 -9.69 7.80 9.46
N ASP A 96 -8.76 7.90 8.50
CA ASP A 96 -9.13 7.90 7.10
C ASP A 96 -9.51 6.49 6.63
N ASN A 97 -10.58 6.37 5.83
CA ASN A 97 -11.07 5.08 5.35
C ASN A 97 -10.55 4.68 3.98
N THR A 98 -9.76 5.55 3.35
CA THR A 98 -9.20 5.40 2.02
C THR A 98 -8.47 4.06 1.83
N GLY A 99 -7.62 3.67 2.79
CA GLY A 99 -6.89 2.39 2.80
C GLY A 99 -7.68 1.17 3.31
N ASN A 100 -8.89 1.37 3.85
CA ASN A 100 -9.74 0.29 4.41
C ASN A 100 -10.61 -0.39 3.34
N ILE A 101 -10.78 0.30 2.21
CA ILE A 101 -11.68 -0.09 1.11
C ILE A 101 -10.91 -0.77 -0.01
N ARG A 102 -9.76 -0.19 -0.41
CA ARG A 102 -8.97 -0.68 -1.53
C ARG A 102 -7.50 -0.32 -1.33
N THR A 103 -6.63 -1.02 -2.05
CA THR A 103 -5.25 -0.57 -2.24
C THR A 103 -5.19 0.56 -3.25
N TRP A 104 -4.24 1.46 -3.02
CA TRP A 104 -4.02 2.62 -3.86
C TRP A 104 -2.80 2.44 -4.78
N PRO A 105 -2.86 2.91 -6.04
CA PRO A 105 -1.72 2.82 -6.96
C PRO A 105 -0.44 3.45 -6.41
N CYS A 106 -0.55 4.44 -5.51
CA CYS A 106 0.59 5.08 -4.86
C CYS A 106 1.36 4.13 -3.94
N GLU A 107 0.71 3.16 -3.29
CA GLU A 107 1.41 2.16 -2.47
C GLU A 107 2.38 1.33 -3.33
N ASP A 108 1.94 0.89 -4.52
CA ASP A 108 2.83 0.20 -5.47
C ASP A 108 3.96 1.10 -5.95
N LEU A 109 3.64 2.35 -6.30
CA LEU A 109 4.64 3.28 -6.80
C LEU A 109 5.70 3.59 -5.72
N LEU A 110 5.29 3.72 -4.46
CA LEU A 110 6.15 4.06 -3.34
C LEU A 110 7.29 3.07 -3.18
N TRP A 111 7.01 1.76 -3.05
CA TRP A 111 8.08 0.78 -2.86
C TRP A 111 8.98 0.67 -4.09
N ARG A 112 8.43 0.80 -5.31
CA ARG A 112 9.22 0.77 -6.56
C ARG A 112 10.23 1.92 -6.65
N VAL A 113 9.85 3.10 -6.16
CA VAL A 113 10.75 4.26 -6.12
C VAL A 113 11.77 4.13 -4.99
N LEU A 114 11.39 3.49 -3.89
CA LEU A 114 12.22 3.36 -2.70
C LEU A 114 13.20 2.20 -2.74
N ILE A 115 12.95 1.13 -3.49
CA ILE A 115 13.78 -0.09 -3.46
C ILE A 115 15.27 0.20 -3.71
N ASP A 116 15.59 1.09 -4.64
CA ASP A 116 16.98 1.48 -4.97
C ASP A 116 17.58 2.50 -3.98
N LYS A 117 16.83 2.91 -2.96
CA LYS A 117 17.28 3.83 -1.89
C LYS A 117 17.80 3.09 -0.65
N PHE A 118 17.73 1.76 -0.64
CA PHE A 118 18.29 0.89 0.40
C PHE A 118 19.50 0.13 -0.16
N PRO A 119 20.69 0.75 -0.20
CA PRO A 119 21.89 0.08 -0.69
C PRO A 119 22.41 -0.91 0.36
N ASP A 120 22.86 -2.08 -0.09
CA ASP A 120 23.43 -3.13 0.78
C ASP A 120 24.75 -2.71 1.47
N THR A 121 25.34 -1.58 1.07
CA THR A 121 26.55 -1.00 1.67
C THR A 121 26.28 -0.12 2.88
N ALA A 122 25.03 0.25 3.14
CA ALA A 122 24.64 1.02 4.32
C ALA A 122 24.24 0.10 5.48
N PRO A 123 24.28 0.57 6.73
CA PRO A 123 23.71 -0.17 7.86
C PRO A 123 22.23 -0.52 7.62
N PRO A 124 21.76 -1.69 8.08
CA PRO A 124 20.38 -2.13 7.88
C PRO A 124 19.41 -1.21 8.60
N ARG A 125 18.38 -0.76 7.89
CA ARG A 125 17.45 0.27 8.36
C ARG A 125 16.18 -0.31 8.94
N ARG A 126 15.68 0.32 10.02
CA ARG A 126 14.33 0.13 10.56
C ARG A 126 13.37 1.08 9.86
N VAL A 127 12.32 0.52 9.27
CA VAL A 127 11.32 1.27 8.49
C VAL A 127 10.00 1.30 9.24
N LEU A 128 9.36 2.46 9.31
CA LEU A 128 7.98 2.64 9.74
C LEU A 128 7.13 3.01 8.53
N GLU A 129 6.08 2.23 8.26
CA GLU A 129 5.03 2.61 7.32
C GLU A 129 3.83 3.15 8.10
N LEU A 130 3.48 4.38 7.81
CA LEU A 130 2.33 5.09 8.34
C LEU A 130 1.15 4.92 7.36
N GLY A 131 0.06 4.33 7.83
CA GLY A 131 -1.21 4.34 7.09
C GLY A 131 -1.16 3.31 5.98
N ALA A 132 -0.69 2.13 6.32
CA ALA A 132 -0.48 1.01 5.42
C ALA A 132 -1.80 0.48 4.81
N GLY A 133 -2.95 0.94 5.31
CA GLY A 133 -4.26 0.44 4.91
C GLY A 133 -4.40 -1.05 5.23
N MET A 134 -5.30 -1.71 4.52
CA MET A 134 -5.57 -3.14 4.76
C MET A 134 -4.43 -4.05 4.28
N CYS A 135 -3.64 -3.65 3.27
CA CYS A 135 -2.67 -4.55 2.62
C CYS A 135 -1.21 -4.29 2.99
N GLY A 136 -0.81 -3.05 3.25
CA GLY A 136 0.58 -2.68 3.52
C GLY A 136 1.52 -3.01 2.38
N VAL A 137 1.09 -2.75 1.13
CA VAL A 137 1.80 -3.21 -0.07
C VAL A 137 3.24 -2.71 -0.06
N ALA A 138 3.47 -1.44 0.32
CA ALA A 138 4.79 -0.85 0.22
C ALA A 138 5.78 -1.45 1.23
N GLY A 139 5.43 -1.51 2.51
CA GLY A 139 6.27 -2.08 3.56
C GLY A 139 6.54 -3.57 3.35
N LEU A 140 5.52 -4.36 2.99
CA LEU A 140 5.69 -5.80 2.72
C LEU A 140 6.56 -6.03 1.47
N ALA A 141 6.39 -5.25 0.40
CA ALA A 141 7.21 -5.38 -0.81
C ALA A 141 8.68 -5.05 -0.54
N LEU A 142 8.96 -3.99 0.23
CA LEU A 142 10.33 -3.65 0.63
C LEU A 142 10.96 -4.77 1.45
N ALA A 143 10.26 -5.28 2.48
CA ALA A 143 10.75 -6.37 3.32
C ALA A 143 10.98 -7.68 2.56
N CYS A 144 10.19 -7.93 1.51
CA CYS A 144 10.29 -9.11 0.67
C CYS A 144 11.43 -9.01 -0.37
N GLN A 145 11.65 -7.82 -0.94
CA GLN A 145 12.62 -7.61 -2.03
C GLN A 145 14.04 -7.28 -1.55
N LEU A 146 14.17 -6.77 -0.32
CA LEU A 146 15.45 -6.33 0.23
C LEU A 146 16.00 -7.33 1.26
N PRO A 147 17.31 -7.59 1.25
CA PRO A 147 17.93 -8.50 2.21
C PRO A 147 17.95 -7.89 3.62
N ALA A 148 18.20 -8.74 4.61
CA ALA A 148 18.33 -8.35 6.02
C ALA A 148 19.45 -7.32 6.28
N THR A 149 20.45 -7.28 5.39
CA THR A 149 21.56 -6.33 5.40
C THR A 149 21.15 -4.92 4.99
N SER A 150 20.02 -4.78 4.26
CA SER A 150 19.46 -3.49 3.85
C SER A 150 18.31 -3.04 4.75
N ILE A 151 17.43 -3.97 5.14
CA ILE A 151 16.30 -3.71 6.04
C ILE A 151 16.32 -4.71 7.20
N SER A 152 16.50 -4.18 8.41
CA SER A 152 16.47 -4.98 9.63
C SER A 152 15.03 -5.34 10.02
N HIS A 153 14.14 -4.34 10.02
CA HIS A 153 12.76 -4.47 10.47
C HIS A 153 11.82 -3.48 9.77
N VAL A 154 10.59 -3.90 9.49
CA VAL A 154 9.51 -3.02 9.01
C VAL A 154 8.35 -3.06 10.00
N VAL A 155 7.89 -1.91 10.46
CA VAL A 155 6.65 -1.79 11.23
C VAL A 155 5.61 -1.18 10.31
N VAL A 156 4.61 -1.95 9.92
CA VAL A 156 3.45 -1.45 9.17
C VAL A 156 2.36 -1.04 10.15
N THR A 157 1.85 0.17 10.00
CA THR A 157 0.88 0.73 10.94
C THR A 157 -0.34 1.28 10.26
N ASP A 158 -1.47 1.23 10.95
CA ASP A 158 -2.69 1.91 10.53
C ASP A 158 -3.47 2.40 11.76
N GLY A 159 -4.31 3.42 11.56
CA GLY A 159 -5.21 3.92 12.60
C GLY A 159 -6.46 3.05 12.78
N ASN A 160 -6.82 2.25 11.77
CA ASN A 160 -7.95 1.33 11.83
C ASN A 160 -7.53 -0.06 12.35
N ALA A 161 -8.11 -0.48 13.47
CA ALA A 161 -7.86 -1.79 14.06
C ALA A 161 -8.17 -2.96 13.13
N SER A 162 -9.21 -2.87 12.29
CA SER A 162 -9.54 -3.89 11.29
C SER A 162 -8.46 -3.98 10.20
N CYS A 163 -7.87 -2.86 9.80
CA CYS A 163 -6.74 -2.86 8.88
C CYS A 163 -5.51 -3.50 9.52
N VAL A 164 -5.22 -3.18 10.79
CA VAL A 164 -4.12 -3.80 11.53
C VAL A 164 -4.31 -5.32 11.67
N GLU A 165 -5.53 -5.79 11.93
CA GLU A 165 -5.86 -7.21 11.92
C GLU A 165 -5.57 -7.84 10.55
N ASN A 166 -6.00 -7.20 9.47
CA ASN A 166 -5.75 -7.68 8.11
C ASN A 166 -4.25 -7.64 7.73
N LEU A 167 -3.51 -6.63 8.17
CA LEU A 167 -2.06 -6.54 7.99
C LEU A 167 -1.34 -7.71 8.66
N ARG A 168 -1.78 -8.13 9.87
CA ARG A 168 -1.23 -9.32 10.52
C ARG A 168 -1.47 -10.58 9.69
N LEU A 169 -2.67 -10.76 9.14
CA LEU A 169 -2.97 -11.88 8.22
C LEU A 169 -2.03 -11.90 7.01
N ASN A 170 -1.75 -10.72 6.43
CA ASN A 170 -0.83 -10.59 5.30
C ASN A 170 0.60 -10.92 5.70
N VAL A 171 1.09 -10.41 6.83
CA VAL A 171 2.42 -10.72 7.35
C VAL A 171 2.56 -12.22 7.58
N ASP A 172 1.63 -12.84 8.31
CA ASP A 172 1.67 -14.25 8.65
C ASP A 172 1.62 -15.15 7.40
N ALA A 173 0.76 -14.80 6.43
CA ALA A 173 0.68 -15.51 5.17
C ALA A 173 2.00 -15.52 4.39
N ASN A 174 2.67 -14.37 4.32
CA ASN A 174 3.92 -14.23 3.57
C ASN A 174 5.12 -14.85 4.32
N ILE A 175 5.08 -14.89 5.66
CA ILE A 175 6.05 -15.67 6.45
C ILE A 175 5.84 -17.17 6.21
N ALA A 176 4.60 -17.65 6.28
CA ALA A 176 4.28 -19.08 6.08
C ALA A 176 4.66 -19.61 4.69
N GLN A 177 4.66 -18.73 3.68
CA GLN A 177 5.07 -19.05 2.30
C GLN A 177 6.57 -18.85 2.05
N GLY A 178 7.33 -18.38 3.04
CA GLY A 178 8.77 -18.12 2.90
C GLY A 178 9.11 -16.87 2.09
N HIS A 179 8.15 -15.96 1.87
CA HIS A 179 8.38 -14.68 1.19
C HIS A 179 8.90 -13.59 2.13
N LEU A 180 8.55 -13.68 3.41
CA LEU A 180 9.07 -12.84 4.47
C LEU A 180 9.87 -13.67 5.46
N ARG A 181 10.91 -13.05 6.04
CA ARG A 181 11.65 -13.64 7.15
C ARG A 181 10.78 -13.56 8.41
N ALA A 182 10.90 -14.55 9.29
CA ALA A 182 10.23 -14.50 10.58
C ALA A 182 10.65 -13.22 11.32
N HIS A 183 9.67 -12.52 11.89
CA HIS A 183 9.85 -11.28 12.65
C HIS A 183 10.45 -10.09 11.88
N SER A 184 10.61 -10.14 10.55
CA SER A 184 11.12 -8.97 9.80
C SER A 184 10.07 -7.89 9.57
N VAL A 185 8.80 -8.21 9.81
CA VAL A 185 7.68 -7.28 9.69
C VAL A 185 6.76 -7.44 10.90
N THR A 186 6.33 -6.34 11.51
CA THR A 186 5.24 -6.30 12.52
C THR A 186 4.12 -5.37 12.07
N ALA A 187 2.89 -5.66 12.50
CA ALA A 187 1.72 -4.86 12.23
C ALA A 187 1.12 -4.30 13.53
N GLU A 188 1.07 -2.97 13.64
CA GLU A 188 0.78 -2.25 14.88
C GLU A 188 -0.29 -1.17 14.69
N LEU A 189 -1.11 -0.96 15.72
CA LEU A 189 -2.11 0.10 15.73
C LEU A 189 -1.43 1.44 16.04
N LEU A 190 -1.57 2.41 15.14
CA LEU A 190 -1.03 3.75 15.31
C LEU A 190 -2.02 4.79 14.74
N ALA A 191 -2.86 5.34 15.62
CA ALA A 191 -3.70 6.48 15.27
C ALA A 191 -2.91 7.78 15.48
N TRP A 192 -2.63 8.50 14.39
CA TRP A 192 -1.82 9.71 14.48
C TRP A 192 -2.60 10.84 15.13
N SER A 193 -1.95 11.55 16.04
CA SER A 193 -2.54 12.71 16.70
C SER A 193 -1.47 13.76 16.95
N ARG A 194 -1.86 15.04 16.87
CA ARG A 194 -0.99 16.15 17.31
C ARG A 194 -0.69 16.09 18.81
N ALA A 195 -1.51 15.38 19.58
CA ALA A 195 -1.32 15.15 21.01
C ALA A 195 -0.52 13.88 21.31
N MET A 196 -0.04 13.16 20.29
CA MET A 196 0.74 11.94 20.48
C MET A 196 2.07 12.30 21.16
N LEU A 197 2.33 11.67 22.30
CA LEU A 197 3.61 11.79 22.98
C LEU A 197 4.69 11.02 22.20
N PRO A 198 5.95 11.47 22.23
CA PRO A 198 7.05 10.68 21.70
C PRO A 198 7.04 9.29 22.34
N VAL A 199 6.96 8.25 21.52
CA VAL A 199 7.08 6.87 22.00
C VAL A 199 8.53 6.66 22.42
N ALA A 200 8.77 6.14 23.62
CA ALA A 200 10.09 5.72 24.08
C ALA A 200 10.50 4.40 23.41
N ALA A 201 10.52 4.40 22.08
CA ALA A 201 10.96 3.29 21.25
C ALA A 201 12.26 3.68 20.53
N ASP A 202 13.02 2.68 20.11
CA ASP A 202 14.16 2.90 19.23
C ASP A 202 13.69 3.69 17.99
N PRO A 203 14.46 4.71 17.56
CA PRO A 203 14.09 5.53 16.42
C PRO A 203 14.02 4.70 15.14
N PHE A 204 13.13 5.09 14.23
CA PHE A 204 13.11 4.57 12.87
C PHE A 204 14.09 5.35 11.99
N ASP A 205 14.80 4.64 11.12
CA ASP A 205 15.73 5.26 10.17
C ASP A 205 14.98 5.86 8.98
N VAL A 206 13.85 5.26 8.60
CA VAL A 206 13.01 5.69 7.48
C VAL A 206 11.54 5.62 7.89
N VAL A 207 10.80 6.69 7.61
CA VAL A 207 9.34 6.72 7.70
C VAL A 207 8.77 6.88 6.30
N ILE A 208 7.83 6.01 5.94
CA ILE A 208 7.16 6.02 4.64
C ILE A 208 5.64 6.13 4.84
N ALA A 209 4.94 6.70 3.87
CA ALA A 209 3.49 6.79 3.86
C ALA A 209 3.00 6.94 2.42
N SER A 210 1.83 6.36 2.12
CA SER A 210 1.13 6.50 0.85
C SER A 210 -0.37 6.64 1.10
N ASP A 211 -1.04 7.33 0.18
CA ASP A 211 -2.44 7.78 0.24
C ASP A 211 -3.40 6.70 -0.30
#